data_AF-A0AAW1KAN3-F1
#
_entry.id   AF-A0AAW1KAN3-F1
#
_cell.length_a   1.000
_cell.length_b   1.000
_cell.length_c   1.000
_cell.angle_alpha   90.00
_cell.angle_beta   90.00
_cell.angle_gamma   90.00
#
_symmetry.space_group_name_H-M   'P 1'
#
loop_
_entity.id
_entity.type
_entity.pdbx_description
1 polymer ?
#
loop_
_entity_poly.entity_id
_entity_poly.type
_entity_poly.pdbx_seq_one_letter_code
_entity_poly.pdbx_strand_id
1 'polypeptide(L)'
;MPAQTPLPRISQHQLPQSPIPKPHPSHHPSLHPPRRRRHPHLHLPPPSLLPRLHPRQVPLSLLRHPPPRPPLPPTPRRTLLFPRPPRRPPLPPPPRLLRPRPTPPFPPLPPPPPPPPYHPHTAVLIVSSVDNTLLPKLHFLENVRFAPHQVVVMVRRFPALLTYSIENNLVPKTEFFLREMKGDLGEIERFTQYFSFSLDGRIKPRFRLWRSTVFRCR
;
A
#
# COMPACT_ATOMS: atom_id res chain seq x y z
N MET A 1 77.84 4.92 -12.38
CA MET A 1 77.02 5.58 -11.36
C MET A 1 77.17 7.09 -11.50
N PRO A 2 76.29 7.80 -12.23
CA PRO A 2 76.34 9.26 -12.23
C PRO A 2 75.47 9.82 -11.09
N ALA A 3 76.04 10.80 -10.40
CA ALA A 3 75.49 11.47 -9.23
C ALA A 3 74.22 12.27 -9.55
N GLN A 4 73.21 12.18 -8.69
CA GLN A 4 71.98 12.96 -8.77
C GLN A 4 72.19 14.33 -8.13
N THR A 5 72.01 15.39 -8.92
CA THR A 5 71.91 16.78 -8.46
C THR A 5 70.51 17.03 -7.86
N PRO A 6 70.37 17.58 -6.65
CA PRO A 6 69.06 17.88 -6.09
C PRO A 6 68.45 19.16 -6.69
N LEU A 7 67.17 19.10 -7.07
CA LEU A 7 66.37 20.22 -7.57
C LEU A 7 66.02 21.24 -6.47
N PRO A 8 65.81 22.52 -6.81
CA PRO A 8 65.53 23.58 -5.83
C PRO A 8 64.09 23.53 -5.31
N ARG A 9 63.96 23.92 -4.03
CA ARG A 9 62.74 23.94 -3.23
C ARG A 9 61.83 25.10 -3.67
N ILE A 10 60.67 24.78 -4.23
CA ILE A 10 59.67 25.77 -4.67
C ILE A 10 59.03 26.41 -3.42
N SER A 11 59.24 27.72 -3.27
CA SER A 11 58.55 28.58 -2.30
C SER A 11 57.05 28.58 -2.56
N GLN A 12 56.25 28.37 -1.51
CA GLN A 12 54.80 28.52 -1.59
C GLN A 12 54.43 30.00 -1.74
N HIS A 13 54.08 30.41 -2.96
CA HIS A 13 53.36 31.66 -3.17
C HIS A 13 51.88 31.44 -2.86
N GLN A 14 51.43 32.15 -1.82
CA GLN A 14 50.04 32.33 -1.41
C GLN A 14 49.23 32.95 -2.57
N LEU A 15 48.19 32.27 -3.04
CA LEU A 15 47.19 32.86 -3.94
C LEU A 15 46.41 33.96 -3.18
N PRO A 16 46.13 35.13 -3.77
CA PRO A 16 45.28 36.13 -3.14
C PRO A 16 43.83 35.64 -3.09
N GLN A 17 43.25 35.60 -1.89
CA GLN A 17 41.84 35.29 -1.69
C GLN A 17 40.99 36.51 -2.08
N SER A 18 40.16 36.35 -3.11
CA SER A 18 39.14 37.33 -3.48
C SER A 18 38.01 37.41 -2.42
N PRO A 19 37.47 38.60 -2.09
CA PRO A 19 36.47 38.74 -1.03
C PRO A 19 35.14 38.10 -1.41
N ILE A 20 34.57 37.34 -0.47
CA ILE A 20 33.22 36.76 -0.57
C ILE A 20 32.19 37.92 -0.53
N PRO A 21 31.25 38.03 -1.49
CA PRO A 21 30.22 39.06 -1.44
C PRO A 21 29.19 38.72 -0.34
N LYS A 22 28.87 39.72 0.49
CA LYS A 22 27.87 39.62 1.56
C LYS A 22 26.46 39.46 0.95
N PRO A 23 25.57 38.64 1.54
CA PRO A 23 24.21 38.51 1.06
C PRO A 23 23.41 39.80 1.33
N HIS A 24 22.74 40.30 0.30
CA HIS A 24 21.78 41.40 0.40
C HIS A 24 20.51 40.95 1.14
N PRO A 25 19.89 41.79 1.99
CA PRO A 25 18.67 41.45 2.69
C PRO A 25 17.49 41.43 1.70
N SER A 26 16.93 40.24 1.46
CA SER A 26 15.69 40.06 0.72
C SER A 26 14.52 40.42 1.62
N HIS A 27 13.82 41.52 1.34
CA HIS A 27 12.54 41.83 1.97
C HIS A 27 11.49 40.80 1.51
N HIS A 28 11.20 39.83 2.37
CA HIS A 28 10.04 38.94 2.25
C HIS A 28 8.93 39.46 3.18
N PRO A 29 7.69 39.68 2.71
CA PRO A 29 6.59 40.02 3.59
C PRO A 29 6.26 38.82 4.49
N SER A 30 6.29 39.08 5.79
CA SER A 30 6.06 38.11 6.87
C SER A 30 4.59 37.69 6.90
N LEU A 31 4.28 36.49 6.42
CA LEU A 31 3.00 35.82 6.68
C LEU A 31 3.04 35.24 8.09
N HIS A 32 2.66 36.06 9.08
CA HIS A 32 2.38 35.57 10.42
C HIS A 32 1.16 34.63 10.39
N PRO A 33 1.24 33.41 10.95
CA PRO A 33 0.05 32.61 11.19
C PRO A 33 -0.79 33.27 12.31
N PRO A 34 -2.13 33.12 12.27
CA PRO A 34 -3.00 33.76 13.25
C PRO A 34 -2.72 33.22 14.66
N ARG A 35 -2.63 34.14 15.62
CA ARG A 35 -2.50 33.87 17.06
C ARG A 35 -3.58 32.86 17.49
N ARG A 36 -3.16 31.63 17.82
CA ARG A 36 -4.01 30.68 18.56
C ARG A 36 -4.46 31.35 19.85
N ARG A 37 -5.77 31.54 20.00
CA ARG A 37 -6.39 31.90 21.28
C ARG A 37 -5.96 30.85 22.31
N ARG A 38 -5.29 31.29 23.38
CA ARG A 38 -4.98 30.46 24.54
C ARG A 38 -6.30 30.14 25.23
N HIS A 39 -6.76 28.90 25.14
CA HIS A 39 -7.84 28.40 25.99
C HIS A 39 -7.31 28.20 27.41
N PRO A 40 -8.13 28.45 28.46
CA PRO A 40 -7.71 28.29 29.84
C PRO A 40 -7.40 26.83 30.15
N HIS A 41 -6.36 26.63 30.95
CA HIS A 41 -5.77 25.37 31.36
C HIS A 41 -6.80 24.42 32.00
N LEU A 42 -7.16 23.32 31.31
CA LEU A 42 -7.69 22.13 31.96
C LEU A 42 -6.49 21.30 32.43
N HIS A 43 -6.24 21.37 33.74
CA HIS A 43 -5.21 20.61 34.43
C HIS A 43 -5.59 19.12 34.41
N LEU A 44 -4.98 18.34 33.52
CA LEU A 44 -5.13 16.89 33.54
C LEU A 44 -4.18 16.31 34.61
N PRO A 45 -4.64 15.48 35.56
CA PRO A 45 -3.76 14.85 36.53
C PRO A 45 -2.84 13.80 35.85
N PRO A 46 -1.65 13.52 36.40
CA PRO A 46 -0.70 12.58 35.82
C PRO A 46 -1.24 11.13 35.88
N PRO A 47 -0.92 10.28 34.88
CA PRO A 47 -1.38 8.90 34.85
C PRO A 47 -0.72 8.12 35.98
N SER A 48 -1.56 7.65 36.91
CA SER A 48 -1.14 6.75 37.98
C SER A 48 -0.69 5.41 37.39
N LEU A 49 0.46 4.93 37.85
CA LEU A 49 1.06 3.63 37.53
C LEU A 49 0.08 2.50 37.82
N LEU A 50 -0.61 1.99 36.80
CA LEU A 50 -1.28 0.69 36.87
C LEU A 50 -0.27 -0.42 36.59
N PRO A 51 -0.19 -1.47 37.43
CA PRO A 51 0.66 -2.62 37.16
C PRO A 51 0.22 -3.33 35.88
N ARG A 52 1.17 -3.54 34.97
CA ARG A 52 1.03 -4.43 33.80
C ARG A 52 0.60 -5.83 34.25
N LEU A 53 -0.66 -6.18 34.04
CA LEU A 53 -1.11 -7.57 34.10
C LEU A 53 -0.61 -8.29 32.83
N HIS A 54 0.32 -9.21 33.05
CA HIS A 54 0.83 -10.11 32.02
C HIS A 54 -0.27 -11.09 31.58
N PRO A 55 -0.35 -11.49 30.30
CA PRO A 55 -1.32 -12.47 29.85
C PRO A 55 -0.81 -13.87 30.18
N ARG A 56 -1.06 -14.34 31.40
CA ARG A 56 -0.98 -15.77 31.70
C ARG A 56 -2.02 -16.15 32.75
N GLN A 57 -2.82 -17.15 32.39
CA GLN A 57 -3.65 -18.01 33.24
C GLN A 57 -5.00 -17.42 33.68
N VAL A 58 -6.02 -17.63 32.85
CA VAL A 58 -7.40 -17.76 33.35
C VAL A 58 -7.60 -19.23 33.68
N PRO A 59 -7.75 -19.64 34.95
CA PRO A 59 -8.03 -21.01 35.29
C PRO A 59 -9.44 -21.41 34.80
N LEU A 60 -9.52 -22.56 34.12
CA LEU A 60 -10.72 -23.18 33.54
C LEU A 60 -11.74 -23.69 34.58
N SER A 61 -11.78 -23.13 35.78
CA SER A 61 -12.63 -23.56 36.90
C SER A 61 -13.85 -22.67 37.15
N LEU A 62 -14.08 -21.64 36.34
CA LEU A 62 -15.22 -20.71 36.45
C LEU A 62 -16.30 -20.89 35.37
N LEU A 63 -16.34 -22.03 34.68
CA LEU A 63 -17.51 -22.41 33.88
C LEU A 63 -18.62 -22.95 34.78
N ARG A 64 -19.19 -22.02 35.55
CA ARG A 64 -20.31 -22.26 36.46
C ARG A 64 -21.52 -22.63 35.60
N HIS A 65 -21.97 -23.87 35.71
CA HIS A 65 -23.18 -24.36 35.03
C HIS A 65 -24.37 -23.42 35.29
N PRO A 66 -25.27 -23.20 34.31
CA PRO A 66 -26.48 -22.42 34.55
C PRO A 66 -27.35 -23.12 35.62
N PRO A 67 -28.00 -22.37 36.53
CA PRO A 67 -28.83 -22.96 37.56
C PRO A 67 -30.04 -23.69 36.93
N PRO A 68 -30.53 -24.77 37.56
CA PRO A 68 -31.69 -25.51 37.06
C PRO A 68 -32.94 -24.63 37.03
N ARG A 69 -33.76 -24.76 35.98
CA ARG A 69 -35.01 -24.00 35.84
C ARG A 69 -36.00 -24.38 36.94
N PRO A 70 -36.74 -23.42 37.51
CA PRO A 70 -37.80 -23.73 38.46
C PRO A 70 -38.96 -24.46 37.77
N PRO A 71 -39.69 -25.35 38.48
CA PRO A 71 -40.83 -26.07 37.93
C PRO A 71 -41.99 -25.11 37.61
N LEU A 72 -42.66 -25.35 36.48
CA LEU A 72 -43.84 -24.61 36.07
C LEU A 72 -45.03 -24.90 37.00
N PRO A 73 -45.90 -23.90 37.30
CA PRO A 73 -47.07 -24.14 38.12
C PRO A 73 -48.07 -25.06 37.39
N PRO A 74 -48.84 -25.89 38.13
CA PRO A 74 -49.88 -26.72 37.52
C PRO A 74 -50.96 -25.82 36.93
N THR A 75 -51.22 -25.98 35.62
CA THR A 75 -52.33 -25.29 34.96
C THR A 75 -53.65 -25.82 35.50
N PRO A 76 -54.60 -24.96 35.91
CA PRO A 76 -55.93 -25.44 36.23
C PRO A 76 -56.55 -25.96 34.94
N ARG A 77 -56.88 -27.26 34.92
CA ARG A 77 -57.76 -27.87 33.91
C ARG A 77 -59.13 -27.21 34.02
N ARG A 78 -59.27 -26.03 33.41
CA ARG A 78 -60.55 -25.40 33.19
C ARG A 78 -61.18 -26.14 32.02
N THR A 79 -61.96 -27.17 32.34
CA THR A 79 -62.84 -27.88 31.40
C THR A 79 -63.85 -26.87 30.86
N LEU A 80 -63.44 -26.08 29.88
CA LEU A 80 -64.34 -25.30 29.07
C LEU A 80 -65.06 -26.29 28.17
N LEU A 81 -66.26 -26.68 28.59
CA LEU A 81 -67.24 -27.34 27.72
C LEU A 81 -67.58 -26.33 26.61
N PHE A 82 -66.78 -26.29 25.56
CA PHE A 82 -67.06 -25.50 24.38
C PHE A 82 -68.30 -26.12 23.70
N PRO A 83 -69.40 -25.37 23.51
CA PRO A 83 -70.49 -25.85 22.68
C PRO A 83 -69.95 -26.08 21.26
N ARG A 84 -70.33 -27.21 20.64
CA ARG A 84 -69.93 -27.53 19.28
C ARG A 84 -70.31 -26.36 18.35
N PRO A 85 -69.38 -25.84 17.53
CA PRO A 85 -69.71 -24.79 16.59
C PRO A 85 -70.75 -25.31 15.58
N PRO A 86 -71.70 -24.47 15.14
CA PRO A 86 -72.70 -24.87 14.15
C PRO A 86 -72.01 -25.31 12.86
N ARG A 87 -72.58 -26.32 12.18
CA ARG A 87 -72.07 -26.84 10.91
C ARG A 87 -71.95 -25.68 9.92
N ARG A 88 -70.73 -25.41 9.43
CA ARG A 88 -70.50 -24.38 8.41
C ARG A 88 -71.34 -24.71 7.16
N PRO A 89 -72.01 -23.74 6.54
CA PRO A 89 -72.70 -23.96 5.29
C PRO A 89 -71.70 -24.40 4.20
N PRO A 90 -72.13 -25.17 3.20
CA PRO A 90 -71.25 -25.58 2.10
C PRO A 90 -70.72 -24.34 1.38
N LEU A 91 -69.40 -24.33 1.13
CA LEU A 91 -68.74 -23.24 0.42
C LEU A 91 -69.31 -23.14 -1.00
N PRO A 92 -69.47 -21.91 -1.55
CA PRO A 92 -69.82 -21.75 -2.95
C PRO A 92 -68.73 -22.40 -3.83
N PRO A 93 -69.08 -22.90 -5.03
CA PRO A 93 -68.09 -23.43 -5.96
C PRO A 93 -67.03 -22.34 -6.24
N PRO A 94 -65.74 -22.70 -6.30
CA PRO A 94 -64.70 -21.72 -6.56
C PRO A 94 -65.00 -21.04 -7.90
N PRO A 95 -64.75 -19.72 -8.02
CA PRO A 95 -64.85 -19.07 -9.31
C PRO A 95 -63.95 -19.83 -10.28
N ARG A 96 -64.47 -20.17 -11.47
CA ARG A 96 -63.68 -20.83 -12.51
C ARG A 96 -62.44 -19.98 -12.73
N LEU A 97 -61.30 -20.46 -12.23
CA LEU A 97 -60.03 -19.76 -12.36
C LEU A 97 -59.84 -19.55 -13.86
N LEU A 98 -59.90 -18.29 -14.28
CA LEU A 98 -59.60 -17.90 -15.65
C LEU A 98 -58.22 -18.51 -15.94
N ARG A 99 -58.14 -19.41 -16.93
CA ARG A 99 -56.88 -20.10 -17.24
C ARG A 99 -55.77 -19.04 -17.32
N PRO A 100 -54.62 -19.25 -16.66
CA PRO A 100 -53.52 -18.29 -16.74
C PRO A 100 -53.28 -17.95 -18.21
N ARG A 101 -53.36 -16.67 -18.56
CA ARG A 101 -52.99 -16.22 -19.90
C ARG A 101 -51.57 -16.74 -20.16
N PRO A 102 -51.27 -17.32 -21.34
CA PRO A 102 -49.91 -17.73 -21.64
C PRO A 102 -49.00 -16.52 -21.44
N THR A 103 -48.04 -16.65 -20.53
CA THR A 103 -47.05 -15.61 -20.31
C THR A 103 -46.29 -15.44 -21.62
N PRO A 104 -46.15 -14.20 -22.14
CA PRO A 104 -45.32 -13.99 -23.32
C PRO A 104 -43.91 -14.50 -23.04
N PRO A 105 -43.20 -15.04 -24.04
CA PRO A 105 -41.84 -15.49 -23.86
C PRO A 105 -41.01 -14.34 -23.28
N PHE A 106 -40.25 -14.60 -22.22
CA PHE A 106 -39.35 -13.61 -21.67
C PHE A 106 -38.40 -13.16 -22.79
N PRO A 107 -38.18 -11.85 -22.98
CA PRO A 107 -37.17 -11.39 -23.92
C PRO A 107 -35.82 -12.00 -23.54
N PRO A 108 -34.97 -12.34 -24.51
CA PRO A 108 -33.65 -12.89 -24.23
C PRO A 108 -32.88 -11.91 -23.32
N LEU A 109 -32.28 -12.46 -22.26
CA LEU A 109 -31.45 -11.67 -21.35
C LEU A 109 -30.36 -10.95 -22.15
N PRO A 110 -30.05 -9.68 -21.83
CA PRO A 110 -28.93 -9.01 -22.46
C PRO A 110 -27.63 -9.79 -22.17
N PRO A 111 -26.67 -9.80 -23.11
CA PRO A 111 -25.39 -10.45 -22.88
C PRO A 111 -24.73 -9.86 -21.62
N PRO A 112 -24.03 -10.68 -20.82
CA PRO A 112 -23.32 -10.17 -19.66
C PRO A 112 -22.30 -9.11 -20.09
N PRO A 113 -22.05 -8.09 -19.25
CA PRO A 113 -21.04 -7.10 -19.56
C PRO A 113 -19.66 -7.77 -19.73
N PRO A 114 -18.79 -7.25 -20.61
CA PRO A 114 -17.44 -7.78 -20.74
C PRO A 114 -16.72 -7.68 -19.39
N PRO A 115 -15.87 -8.66 -19.02
CA PRO A 115 -15.11 -8.59 -17.80
C PRO A 115 -14.21 -7.34 -17.79
N PRO A 116 -13.96 -6.73 -16.62
CA PRO A 116 -13.08 -5.58 -16.54
C PRO A 116 -11.69 -5.94 -17.09
N PRO A 117 -10.98 -5.00 -17.73
CA PRO A 117 -9.64 -5.25 -18.22
C PRO A 117 -8.72 -5.63 -17.05
N TYR A 118 -8.28 -6.87 -17.03
CA TYR A 118 -7.31 -7.33 -16.06
C TYR A 118 -5.92 -6.87 -16.48
N HIS A 119 -5.21 -6.18 -15.60
CA HIS A 119 -3.78 -5.97 -15.78
C HIS A 119 -3.07 -7.32 -15.56
N PRO A 120 -2.43 -7.92 -16.58
CA PRO A 120 -1.95 -9.30 -16.54
C PRO A 120 -0.94 -9.54 -15.41
N HIS A 121 -0.16 -8.52 -15.06
CA HIS A 121 0.80 -8.59 -13.96
C HIS A 121 0.15 -8.69 -12.58
N THR A 122 -1.06 -8.18 -12.40
CA THR A 122 -1.78 -8.21 -11.11
C THR A 122 -2.23 -9.62 -10.77
N ALA A 123 -2.64 -10.41 -11.78
CA ALA A 123 -3.00 -11.82 -11.58
C ALA A 123 -1.81 -12.64 -11.07
N VAL A 124 -0.61 -12.42 -11.61
CA VAL A 124 0.61 -13.10 -11.16
C VAL A 124 0.90 -12.78 -9.69
N LEU A 125 0.75 -11.52 -9.28
CA LEU A 125 1.00 -11.12 -7.89
C LEU A 125 0.03 -11.77 -6.90
N ILE A 126 -1.24 -11.93 -7.27
CA ILE A 126 -2.25 -12.56 -6.40
C ILE A 126 -1.92 -14.03 -6.12
N VAL A 127 -1.33 -14.74 -7.09
CA VAL A 127 -1.00 -16.17 -6.97
C VAL A 127 0.44 -16.39 -6.43
N SER A 128 1.24 -15.32 -6.32
CA SER A 128 2.63 -15.40 -5.89
C SER A 128 2.78 -15.58 -4.37
N SER A 129 3.73 -16.41 -3.93
CA SER A 129 4.03 -16.60 -2.50
C SER A 129 4.68 -15.36 -1.90
N VAL A 130 4.13 -14.86 -0.79
CA VAL A 130 4.64 -13.67 -0.10
C VAL A 130 6.09 -13.88 0.33
N ASP A 131 6.37 -14.93 1.10
CA ASP A 131 7.67 -15.15 1.74
C ASP A 131 8.78 -15.48 0.73
N ASN A 132 8.45 -16.28 -0.29
CA ASN A 132 9.44 -16.81 -1.22
C ASN A 132 9.68 -15.90 -2.43
N THR A 133 8.72 -15.04 -2.80
CA THR A 133 8.81 -14.28 -4.05
C THR A 133 8.68 -12.78 -3.89
N LEU A 134 7.75 -12.29 -3.06
CA LEU A 134 7.50 -10.85 -2.91
C LEU A 134 8.45 -10.23 -1.89
N LEU A 135 8.62 -10.87 -0.74
CA LEU A 135 9.47 -10.40 0.34
C LEU A 135 10.94 -10.22 -0.09
N PRO A 136 11.57 -11.15 -0.83
CA PRO A 136 12.94 -10.96 -1.31
C PRO A 136 13.08 -9.74 -2.23
N LYS A 137 12.04 -9.43 -3.03
CA LYS A 137 12.05 -8.26 -3.94
C LYS A 137 11.91 -6.96 -3.18
N LEU A 138 11.13 -6.93 -2.10
CA LEU A 138 11.03 -5.78 -1.21
C LEU A 138 12.34 -5.54 -0.47
N HIS A 139 12.93 -6.59 0.11
CA HIS A 139 14.23 -6.49 0.76
C HIS A 139 15.35 -6.06 -0.20
N PHE A 140 15.32 -6.49 -1.46
CA PHE A 140 16.24 -5.98 -2.47
C PHE A 140 16.13 -4.44 -2.61
N LEU A 141 14.91 -3.89 -2.71
CA LEU A 141 14.72 -2.45 -2.85
C LEU A 141 15.19 -1.69 -1.61
N GLU A 142 14.95 -2.22 -0.41
CA GLU A 142 15.47 -1.66 0.84
C GLU A 142 17.01 -1.70 0.89
N ASN A 143 17.63 -2.80 0.44
CA ASN A 143 19.08 -2.97 0.38
C ASN A 143 19.74 -2.00 -0.61
N VAL A 144 19.05 -1.65 -1.70
CA VAL A 144 19.46 -0.62 -2.67
C VAL A 144 19.39 0.80 -2.07
N ARG A 145 18.93 0.95 -0.83
CA ARG A 145 18.78 2.20 -0.05
C ARG A 145 17.51 2.99 -0.34
N PHE A 146 16.48 2.37 -0.90
CA PHE A 146 15.16 3.01 -0.90
C PHE A 146 14.57 2.99 0.51
N ALA A 147 14.03 4.12 0.96
CA ALA A 147 13.28 4.16 2.20
C ALA A 147 11.96 3.38 2.04
N PRO A 148 11.42 2.77 3.10
CA PRO A 148 10.21 1.94 3.00
C PRO A 148 9.01 2.67 2.36
N HIS A 149 8.86 3.97 2.63
CA HIS A 149 7.79 4.77 2.04
C HIS A 149 7.95 4.93 0.51
N GLN A 150 9.18 5.06 0.01
CA GLN A 150 9.46 5.16 -1.43
C GLN A 150 9.16 3.84 -2.12
N VAL A 151 9.54 2.71 -1.51
CA VAL A 151 9.23 1.38 -2.03
C VAL A 151 7.72 1.20 -2.18
N VAL A 152 6.93 1.59 -1.17
CA VAL A 152 5.46 1.54 -1.25
C VAL A 152 4.93 2.41 -2.40
N VAL A 153 5.46 3.62 -2.58
CA VAL A 153 5.07 4.50 -3.70
C VAL A 153 5.40 3.87 -5.06
N MET A 154 6.61 3.32 -5.22
CA MET A 154 7.05 2.66 -6.45
C MET A 154 6.15 1.47 -6.80
N VAL A 155 5.88 0.58 -5.83
CA VAL A 155 5.05 -0.62 -6.03
C VAL A 155 3.59 -0.23 -6.34
N ARG A 156 3.04 0.79 -5.68
CA ARG A 156 1.68 1.28 -5.97
C ARG A 156 1.55 1.85 -7.38
N ARG A 157 2.56 2.58 -7.87
CA ARG A 157 2.57 3.17 -9.21
C ARG A 157 2.85 2.13 -10.29
N PHE A 158 3.65 1.11 -9.98
CA PHE A 158 4.05 0.08 -10.92
C PHE A 158 4.15 -1.30 -10.25
N PRO A 159 3.01 -1.99 -10.06
CA PRO A 159 2.98 -3.30 -9.37
C PRO A 159 3.81 -4.37 -10.10
N ALA A 160 3.92 -4.26 -11.42
CA ALA A 160 4.73 -5.16 -12.24
C ALA A 160 6.23 -5.16 -11.85
N LEU A 161 6.71 -4.16 -11.09
CA LEU A 161 8.05 -4.17 -10.48
C LEU A 161 8.34 -5.49 -9.75
N LEU A 162 7.35 -5.99 -9.01
CA LEU A 162 7.46 -7.23 -8.24
C LEU A 162 7.35 -8.50 -9.09
N THR A 163 7.15 -8.39 -10.40
CA THR A 163 7.16 -9.54 -11.32
C THR A 163 8.53 -9.77 -11.94
N TYR A 164 9.41 -8.77 -11.94
CA TYR A 164 10.77 -8.92 -12.48
C TYR A 164 11.67 -9.77 -11.59
N SER A 165 12.68 -10.40 -12.21
CA SER A 165 13.74 -11.12 -11.51
C SER A 165 14.75 -10.15 -10.88
N ILE A 166 15.19 -10.45 -9.66
CA ILE A 166 16.19 -9.65 -8.95
C ILE A 166 17.51 -9.70 -9.72
N GLU A 167 18.04 -10.89 -9.93
CA GLU A 167 19.36 -11.12 -10.54
C GLU A 167 19.42 -10.71 -12.01
N ASN A 168 18.37 -11.03 -12.77
CA ASN A 168 18.40 -10.85 -14.24
C ASN A 168 17.89 -9.48 -14.69
N ASN A 169 17.25 -8.70 -13.82
CA ASN A 169 16.62 -7.44 -14.22
C ASN A 169 16.90 -6.30 -13.25
N LEU A 170 16.51 -6.45 -11.98
CA LEU A 170 16.57 -5.33 -11.03
C LEU A 170 18.02 -4.95 -10.70
N VAL A 171 18.86 -5.93 -10.37
CA VAL A 171 20.29 -5.74 -10.07
C VAL A 171 21.03 -5.07 -11.23
N PRO A 172 21.08 -5.65 -12.46
CA PRO A 172 21.90 -5.10 -13.53
C PRO A 172 21.43 -3.72 -13.99
N LYS A 173 20.11 -3.44 -13.95
CA LYS A 173 19.59 -2.12 -14.34
C LYS A 173 19.85 -1.05 -13.29
N THR A 174 19.77 -1.41 -12.01
CA THR A 174 20.09 -0.50 -10.90
C THR A 174 21.58 -0.16 -10.92
N GLU A 175 22.44 -1.17 -11.07
CA GLU A 175 23.89 -0.99 -11.12
C GLU A 175 24.30 -0.10 -12.30
N PHE A 176 23.76 -0.35 -13.50
CA PHE A 176 24.01 0.49 -14.66
C PHE A 176 23.60 1.95 -14.45
N PHE A 177 22.42 2.17 -13.86
CA PHE A 177 21.90 3.51 -13.61
C PHE A 177 22.78 4.30 -12.64
N LEU A 178 23.18 3.67 -11.53
CA LEU A 178 23.99 4.33 -10.50
C LEU A 178 25.46 4.51 -10.92
N ARG A 179 26.05 3.51 -11.57
CA ARG A 179 27.49 3.53 -11.90
C ARG A 179 27.80 4.20 -13.23
N GLU A 180 27.08 3.86 -14.28
CA GLU A 180 27.40 4.34 -15.63
C GLU A 180 26.66 5.64 -15.94
N MET A 181 25.36 5.70 -15.65
CA MET A 181 24.55 6.90 -15.89
C MET A 181 24.75 7.98 -14.83
N LYS A 182 25.30 7.62 -13.66
CA LYS A 182 25.46 8.51 -12.49
C LYS A 182 24.14 9.18 -12.07
N GLY A 183 23.02 8.47 -12.22
CA GLY A 183 21.71 8.95 -11.83
C GLY A 183 21.46 8.83 -10.32
N ASP A 184 20.44 9.53 -9.83
CA ASP A 184 20.04 9.50 -8.42
C ASP A 184 18.91 8.49 -8.16
N LEU A 185 18.89 7.90 -6.97
CA LEU A 185 17.82 6.96 -6.56
C LEU A 185 16.44 7.62 -6.61
N GLY A 186 16.35 8.91 -6.31
CA GLY A 186 15.09 9.67 -6.42
C GLY A 186 14.54 9.73 -7.84
N GLU A 187 15.37 9.59 -8.87
CA GLU A 187 14.91 9.54 -10.27
C GLU A 187 14.31 8.17 -10.61
N ILE A 188 14.88 7.08 -10.10
CA ILE A 188 14.30 5.74 -10.20
C ILE A 188 12.93 5.68 -9.50
N GLU A 189 12.80 6.30 -8.32
CA GLU A 189 11.53 6.38 -7.60
C GLU A 189 10.47 7.10 -8.45
N ARG A 190 10.82 8.26 -9.02
CA ARG A 190 9.92 9.04 -9.88
C ARG A 190 9.51 8.27 -11.13
N PHE A 191 10.44 7.49 -11.70
CA PHE A 191 10.26 6.74 -12.94
C PHE A 191 10.54 5.24 -12.78
N THR A 192 9.70 4.57 -11.99
CA THR A 192 9.83 3.12 -11.73
C THR A 192 9.70 2.25 -12.99
N GLN A 193 9.02 2.77 -14.03
CA GLN A 193 8.90 2.09 -15.33
C GLN A 193 10.25 1.89 -16.04
N TYR A 194 11.33 2.52 -15.58
CA TYR A 194 12.70 2.26 -16.02
C TYR A 194 13.01 0.74 -16.09
N PHE A 195 12.57 -0.03 -15.10
CA PHE A 195 12.80 -1.48 -15.04
C PHE A 195 12.06 -2.30 -16.11
N SER A 196 11.10 -1.70 -16.83
CA SER A 196 10.40 -2.37 -17.93
C SER A 196 11.21 -2.37 -19.24
N PHE A 197 12.16 -1.45 -19.41
CA PHE A 197 12.94 -1.36 -20.64
C PHE A 197 14.10 -2.35 -20.66
N SER A 198 14.40 -2.92 -21.83
CA SER A 198 15.57 -3.78 -22.01
C SER A 198 16.86 -2.99 -21.79
N LEU A 199 17.76 -3.54 -20.96
CA LEU A 199 19.03 -2.90 -20.63
C LEU A 199 19.91 -2.78 -21.88
N ASP A 200 20.18 -3.90 -22.55
CA ASP A 200 21.04 -3.94 -23.72
C ASP A 200 20.33 -3.48 -25.00
N GLY A 201 19.02 -3.68 -25.11
CA GLY A 201 18.25 -3.35 -26.30
C GLY A 201 17.76 -1.91 -26.39
N ARG A 202 17.59 -1.20 -25.27
CA ARG A 202 17.02 0.16 -25.25
C ARG A 202 17.82 1.15 -24.41
N ILE A 203 18.17 0.77 -23.18
CA ILE A 203 18.80 1.71 -22.23
C ILE A 203 20.23 2.03 -22.65
N LYS A 204 21.11 1.02 -22.75
CA LYS A 204 22.53 1.19 -23.12
C LYS A 204 22.73 1.88 -24.46
N PRO A 205 22.05 1.49 -25.57
CA PRO A 205 22.25 2.15 -26.86
C PRO A 205 21.92 3.64 -26.82
N ARG A 206 20.82 4.03 -26.16
CA ARG A 206 20.43 5.43 -26.03
C ARG A 206 21.37 6.22 -25.15
N PHE A 207 21.81 5.64 -24.03
CA PHE A 207 22.80 6.29 -23.17
C PHE A 207 24.13 6.51 -23.88
N ARG A 208 24.62 5.52 -24.65
CA ARG A 208 25.84 5.66 -25.46
C ARG A 208 25.70 6.75 -26.53
N LEU A 209 24.55 6.83 -27.19
CA LEU A 209 24.28 7.89 -28.16
C LEU A 209 24.26 9.27 -27.49
N TRP A 210 23.49 9.42 -26.41
CA TRP A 210 23.43 10.66 -25.63
C TRP A 210 24.81 11.09 -25.13
N ARG A 211 25.61 10.14 -24.63
CA ARG A 211 26.98 10.39 -24.21
C ARG A 211 27.82 10.87 -25.40
N SER A 212 27.78 10.19 -26.54
CA SER A 212 28.63 10.56 -27.68
C SER A 212 28.24 11.88 -28.37
N THR A 213 26.99 12.34 -28.23
CA THR A 213 26.54 13.63 -28.77
C THR A 213 26.79 14.78 -27.80
N VAL A 214 26.47 14.62 -26.51
CA VAL A 214 26.68 15.68 -25.50
C VAL A 214 28.17 15.99 -25.30
N PHE A 215 29.05 14.98 -25.38
CA PHE A 215 30.50 15.20 -25.32
C PHE A 215 31.10 15.75 -26.62
N ARG A 216 30.35 15.77 -27.74
CA ARG A 216 30.82 16.31 -29.03
C ARG A 216 30.37 17.76 -29.27
N CYS A 217 29.48 18.28 -28.44
CA CYS A 217 28.99 19.67 -28.48
C CYS A 217 29.61 20.58 -27.41
N ARG A 218 30.69 20.13 -26.75
CA ARG A 218 31.56 20.96 -25.89
C ARG A 218 32.94 21.04 -26.53
#